data_AF-A0A9Q0UN89-F1
#
_entry.id   AF-A0A9Q0UN89-F1
#
_cell.length_a   1.000
_cell.length_b   1.000
_cell.length_c   1.000
_cell.angle_alpha   90.00
_cell.angle_beta   90.00
_cell.angle_gamma   90.00
#
_symmetry.space_group_name_H-M   'P 1'
#
loop_
_entity.id
_entity.type
_entity.pdbx_description
1 polymer ?
#
loop_
_entity_poly.entity_id
_entity_poly.type
_entity_poly.pdbx_seq_one_letter_code
_entity_poly.pdbx_strand_id
1 'polypeptide(L)'
;MEDLIHLPSSPGKYNAKKFCLEPTSFTVKAEGVSKNSPPDFQKTKLMTRLTYTLDEIEGPFDVSSDGSIKFEEKDGIDYAAVTVQLPGGERVPFLFTIKQLVASGKADSFSGEFLVPSYRGSSFLDPKGRGGSTGYDNAVALPAGGRGDEEELVKENNKSTASSTGKITLSVTKSKPETGEIIGVFESVQPSDTDLGAKTPKDVKIQGIWYAQLDQ
;
A
#
# COMPACT_ATOMS: atom_id res chain seq x y z
N MET A 1 35.79 3.48 3.97
CA MET A 1 35.70 2.36 3.03
C MET A 1 34.20 2.18 2.84
N GLU A 2 33.64 2.82 1.81
CA GLU A 2 32.23 2.71 1.50
C GLU A 2 31.98 1.28 1.03
N ASP A 3 31.20 0.52 1.79
CA ASP A 3 30.74 -0.79 1.36
C ASP A 3 29.84 -0.60 0.14
N LEU A 4 30.44 -0.65 -1.06
CA LEU A 4 29.73 -0.72 -2.33
C LEU A 4 28.83 -1.95 -2.27
N ILE A 5 27.52 -1.71 -2.12
CA ILE A 5 26.46 -2.73 -2.21
C ILE A 5 26.67 -3.47 -3.54
N HIS A 6 27.27 -4.66 -3.47
CA HIS A 6 27.50 -5.51 -4.64
C HIS A 6 26.17 -6.16 -5.02
N LEU A 7 25.37 -5.53 -5.88
CA LEU A 7 24.30 -6.24 -6.60
C LEU A 7 24.85 -7.52 -7.26
N PRO A 8 24.01 -8.52 -7.61
CA PRO A 8 24.48 -9.65 -8.40
C PRO A 8 25.32 -9.15 -9.57
N SER A 9 26.53 -9.68 -9.66
CA SER A 9 27.76 -9.02 -10.13
C SER A 9 27.85 -8.74 -11.64
N SER A 10 26.72 -8.72 -12.36
CA SER A 10 26.68 -8.38 -13.78
C SER A 10 25.41 -7.59 -14.12
N PRO A 11 25.52 -6.49 -14.86
CA PRO A 11 24.38 -5.89 -15.56
C PRO A 11 23.64 -6.95 -16.38
N GLY A 12 22.32 -6.93 -16.34
CA GLY A 12 21.52 -7.96 -16.97
C GLY A 12 20.03 -7.82 -16.67
N LYS A 13 19.24 -8.65 -17.34
CA LYS A 13 17.83 -8.82 -17.05
C LYS A 13 17.68 -10.01 -16.11
N TYR A 14 16.96 -9.80 -15.02
CA TYR A 14 16.62 -10.83 -14.06
C TYR A 14 15.10 -10.88 -13.90
N ASN A 15 14.62 -11.93 -13.25
CA ASN A 15 13.28 -12.00 -12.68
C ASN A 15 13.43 -12.06 -11.16
N ALA A 16 12.81 -11.12 -10.48
CA ALA A 16 12.59 -11.22 -9.05
C ALA A 16 11.56 -12.33 -8.79
N LYS A 17 11.88 -13.20 -7.85
CA LYS A 17 11.00 -14.23 -7.30
C LYS A 17 10.98 -14.11 -5.79
N LYS A 18 9.89 -14.63 -5.19
CA LYS A 18 9.70 -14.61 -3.73
C LYS A 18 9.95 -13.22 -3.17
N PHE A 19 9.59 -12.19 -3.93
CA PHE A 19 9.74 -10.82 -3.48
C PHE A 19 8.75 -10.64 -2.34
N CYS A 20 9.26 -10.37 -1.15
CA CYS A 20 8.44 -10.24 0.05
C CYS A 20 8.74 -8.93 0.77
N LEU A 21 7.69 -8.32 1.32
CA LEU A 21 7.80 -7.10 2.12
C LEU A 21 7.17 -7.37 3.48
N GLU A 22 7.98 -7.29 4.52
CA GLU A 22 7.55 -7.40 5.91
C GLU A 22 7.58 -5.99 6.55
N PRO A 23 6.42 -5.34 6.67
CA PRO A 23 6.26 -4.15 7.50
C PRO A 23 6.72 -4.38 8.95
N THR A 24 7.52 -3.44 9.45
CA THR A 24 7.93 -3.38 10.87
C THR A 24 7.26 -2.21 11.60
N SER A 25 6.72 -1.23 10.87
CA SER A 25 6.04 -0.06 11.42
C SER A 25 4.91 0.42 10.51
N PHE A 26 3.78 0.75 11.12
CA PHE A 26 2.68 1.47 10.49
C PHE A 26 2.43 2.76 11.25
N THR A 27 2.56 3.89 10.54
CA THR A 27 2.24 5.21 11.07
C THR A 27 1.20 5.87 10.19
N VAL A 28 0.28 6.61 10.80
CA VAL A 28 -0.82 7.25 10.07
C VAL A 28 -0.76 8.74 10.34
N LYS A 29 -0.80 9.53 9.27
CA LYS A 29 -0.86 10.98 9.35
C LYS A 29 -2.24 11.39 9.84
N ALA A 30 -2.28 11.99 11.02
CA ALA A 30 -3.50 12.44 11.66
C ALA A 30 -3.26 13.78 12.36
N GLU A 31 -4.35 14.51 12.62
CA GLU A 31 -4.29 15.74 13.41
C GLU A 31 -3.64 15.46 14.76
N GLY A 32 -2.74 16.34 15.18
CA GLY A 32 -2.04 16.17 16.45
C GLY A 32 -2.98 16.29 17.65
N VAL A 33 -2.62 15.65 18.76
CA VAL A 33 -3.43 15.57 19.99
C VAL A 33 -3.60 16.94 20.66
N SER A 34 -2.68 17.88 20.42
CA SER A 34 -2.77 19.25 20.92
C SER A 34 -3.48 20.18 19.95
N LYS A 35 -4.28 21.12 20.47
CA LYS A 35 -4.84 22.21 19.65
C LYS A 35 -3.69 22.95 18.94
N ASN A 36 -3.81 23.12 17.62
CA ASN A 36 -2.90 23.84 16.72
C ASN A 36 -1.57 23.14 16.33
N SER A 37 -1.35 21.86 16.66
CA SER A 37 -0.21 21.13 16.08
C SER A 37 -0.49 20.72 14.63
N PRO A 38 0.48 20.83 13.71
CA PRO A 38 0.32 20.34 12.35
C PRO A 38 0.10 18.82 12.34
N PRO A 39 -0.62 18.28 11.33
CA PRO A 39 -0.76 16.83 11.16
C PRO A 39 0.60 16.16 10.97
N ASP A 40 0.83 15.06 11.70
CA ASP A 40 2.07 14.29 11.63
C ASP A 40 1.76 12.79 11.68
N PHE A 41 2.74 11.97 11.28
CA PHE A 41 2.66 10.52 11.32
C PHE A 41 2.74 10.00 12.75
N GLN A 42 1.62 9.48 13.24
CA GLN A 42 1.49 8.97 14.60
C GLN A 42 1.67 7.45 14.62
N LYS A 43 2.30 6.93 15.68
CA LYS A 43 2.40 5.48 15.92
C LYS A 43 1.03 4.86 16.10
N THR A 44 0.84 3.68 15.54
CA THR A 44 -0.43 2.95 15.62
C THR A 44 -0.26 1.58 16.26
N LYS A 45 -1.38 0.95 16.62
CA LYS A 45 -1.42 -0.45 17.04
C LYS A 45 -2.07 -1.29 15.94
N LEU A 46 -1.41 -2.38 15.54
CA LEU A 46 -1.94 -3.32 14.55
C LEU A 46 -3.11 -4.13 15.11
N MET A 47 -4.23 -4.18 14.39
CA MET A 47 -5.45 -4.88 14.81
C MET A 47 -5.69 -6.19 14.07
N THR A 48 -5.10 -6.39 12.90
CA THR A 48 -5.37 -7.54 12.01
C THR A 48 -4.43 -8.73 12.19
N ARG A 49 -3.55 -8.72 13.20
CA ARG A 49 -2.56 -9.78 13.48
C ARG A 49 -1.61 -9.97 12.28
N LEU A 50 -0.99 -11.15 12.14
CA LEU A 50 0.08 -11.46 11.18
C LEU A 50 -0.47 -11.75 9.77
N THR A 51 -1.12 -10.76 9.15
CA THR A 51 -1.75 -10.88 7.83
C THR A 51 -1.32 -9.80 6.85
N TYR A 52 -0.20 -9.11 7.15
CA TYR A 52 0.18 -7.86 6.48
C TYR A 52 1.44 -7.96 5.61
N THR A 53 2.13 -9.09 5.63
CA THR A 53 3.30 -9.32 4.77
C THR A 53 2.83 -9.57 3.35
N LEU A 54 3.49 -8.93 2.39
CA LEU A 54 3.33 -9.25 0.97
C LEU A 54 4.39 -10.30 0.62
N ASP A 55 4.04 -11.29 -0.18
CA ASP A 55 4.91 -12.44 -0.41
C ASP A 55 4.66 -13.06 -1.80
N GLU A 56 5.60 -13.90 -2.23
CA GLU A 56 5.59 -14.60 -3.52
C GLU A 56 5.37 -13.67 -4.71
N ILE A 57 5.83 -12.41 -4.61
CA ILE A 57 5.75 -11.47 -5.71
C ILE A 57 6.83 -11.78 -6.75
N GLU A 58 6.44 -11.71 -8.02
CA GLU A 58 7.31 -11.93 -9.16
C GLU A 58 7.31 -10.73 -10.11
N GLY A 59 8.41 -10.57 -10.84
CA GLY A 59 8.45 -9.60 -11.93
C GLY A 59 9.85 -9.30 -12.47
N PRO A 60 9.94 -8.64 -13.65
CA PRO A 60 11.22 -8.23 -14.24
C PRO A 60 12.03 -7.34 -13.31
N PHE A 61 13.32 -7.62 -13.19
CA PHE A 61 14.29 -6.87 -12.41
C PHE A 61 15.53 -6.63 -13.28
N ASP A 62 15.59 -5.47 -13.93
CA ASP A 62 16.68 -5.11 -14.82
C ASP A 62 17.77 -4.35 -14.05
N VAL A 63 19.03 -4.77 -14.20
CA VAL A 63 20.21 -4.08 -13.69
C VAL A 63 21.01 -3.53 -14.86
N SER A 64 21.12 -2.22 -14.95
CA SER A 64 21.86 -1.52 -16.01
C SER A 64 23.36 -1.46 -15.73
N SER A 65 24.15 -1.17 -16.76
CA SER A 65 25.62 -1.07 -16.66
C SER A 65 26.12 0.05 -15.75
N ASP A 66 25.28 1.05 -15.49
CA ASP A 66 25.55 2.15 -14.56
C ASP A 66 25.12 1.84 -13.12
N GLY A 67 24.68 0.61 -12.84
CA GLY A 67 24.17 0.16 -11.54
C GLY A 67 22.75 0.65 -11.22
N SER A 68 22.03 1.22 -12.18
CA SER A 68 20.60 1.49 -12.01
C SER A 68 19.76 0.23 -12.08
N ILE A 69 18.70 0.17 -11.27
CA ILE A 69 17.75 -0.92 -11.19
C ILE A 69 16.42 -0.43 -11.76
N LYS A 70 15.71 -1.32 -12.46
CA LYS A 70 14.28 -1.20 -12.74
C LYS A 70 13.57 -2.48 -12.33
N PHE A 71 12.65 -2.37 -11.39
CA PHE A 71 11.78 -3.48 -10.97
C PHE A 71 10.34 -3.19 -11.41
N GLU A 72 9.67 -4.17 -11.99
CA GLU A 72 8.25 -4.11 -12.34
C GLU A 72 7.51 -5.28 -11.69
N GLU A 73 6.56 -4.99 -10.80
CA GLU A 73 5.66 -5.99 -10.23
C GLU A 73 4.70 -6.53 -11.31
N LYS A 74 4.43 -7.84 -11.29
CA LYS A 74 3.53 -8.52 -12.25
C LYS A 74 2.48 -9.41 -11.61
N ASP A 75 2.85 -10.20 -10.62
CA ASP A 75 1.96 -11.16 -9.97
C ASP A 75 2.44 -11.47 -8.54
N GLY A 76 1.60 -12.16 -7.77
CA GLY A 76 1.86 -12.63 -6.41
C GLY A 76 0.86 -12.12 -5.39
N ILE A 77 1.18 -12.26 -4.11
CA ILE A 77 0.37 -11.71 -3.01
C ILE A 77 0.82 -10.27 -2.76
N ASP A 78 0.47 -9.41 -3.71
CA ASP A 78 0.87 -8.01 -3.84
C ASP A 78 -0.06 -7.01 -3.11
N TYR A 79 -1.01 -7.53 -2.31
CA TYR A 79 -1.84 -6.73 -1.40
C TYR A 79 -2.22 -7.48 -0.12
N ALA A 80 -2.41 -6.72 0.96
CA ALA A 80 -2.87 -7.20 2.25
C ALA A 80 -3.82 -6.19 2.90
N ALA A 81 -4.98 -6.67 3.35
CA ALA A 81 -5.92 -5.85 4.10
C ALA A 81 -5.43 -5.67 5.55
N VAL A 82 -5.17 -4.42 5.93
CA VAL A 82 -4.62 -4.06 7.25
C VAL A 82 -5.56 -3.10 7.94
N THR A 83 -5.72 -3.27 9.25
CA THR A 83 -6.34 -2.24 10.08
C THR A 83 -5.42 -1.92 11.24
N VAL A 84 -5.16 -0.64 11.44
CA VAL A 84 -4.43 -0.12 12.58
C VAL A 84 -5.32 0.79 13.41
N GLN A 85 -4.95 0.97 14.67
CA GLN A 85 -5.65 1.86 15.58
C GLN A 85 -4.74 3.02 15.99
N LEU A 86 -5.20 4.25 15.75
CA LEU A 86 -4.58 5.47 16.23
C LEU A 86 -4.75 5.61 17.76
N PRO A 87 -3.89 6.41 18.41
CA PRO A 87 -4.19 6.92 19.75
C PRO A 87 -5.57 7.58 19.78
N GLY A 88 -6.33 7.40 20.86
CA GLY A 88 -7.72 7.85 20.92
C GLY A 88 -8.75 6.86 20.35
N GLY A 89 -8.30 5.80 19.70
CA GLY A 89 -9.13 4.63 19.40
C GLY A 89 -9.71 4.58 17.99
N GLU A 90 -9.49 5.60 17.16
CA GLU A 90 -9.87 5.60 15.74
C GLU A 90 -9.18 4.43 15.01
N ARG A 91 -9.97 3.64 14.28
CA ARG A 91 -9.46 2.54 13.44
C ARG A 91 -9.34 3.02 12.01
N VAL A 92 -8.17 2.81 11.42
CA VAL A 92 -7.84 3.20 10.06
C VAL A 92 -7.56 1.92 9.26
N PRO A 93 -8.55 1.42 8.51
CA PRO A 93 -8.32 0.36 7.54
C PRO A 93 -7.59 0.90 6.31
N PHE A 94 -6.74 0.08 5.70
CA PHE A 94 -6.06 0.37 4.45
C PHE A 94 -5.61 -0.94 3.77
N LEU A 95 -5.34 -0.88 2.48
CA LEU A 95 -4.86 -2.02 1.70
C LEU A 95 -3.36 -1.84 1.45
N PHE A 96 -2.49 -2.41 2.29
CA PHE A 96 -1.05 -2.36 2.01
C PHE A 96 -0.79 -3.11 0.70
N THR A 97 -0.15 -2.47 -0.27
CA THR A 97 -0.01 -3.05 -1.61
C THR A 97 1.20 -2.46 -2.34
N ILE A 98 1.65 -3.17 -3.38
CA ILE A 98 2.57 -2.65 -4.40
C ILE A 98 2.08 -2.99 -5.83
N LYS A 99 0.75 -3.07 -6.01
CA LYS A 99 0.11 -3.39 -7.30
C LYS A 99 0.60 -2.50 -8.43
N GLN A 100 1.00 -3.12 -9.54
CA GLN A 100 1.50 -2.45 -10.75
C GLN A 100 2.70 -1.53 -10.45
N LEU A 101 3.50 -1.85 -9.45
CA LEU A 101 4.69 -1.08 -9.10
C LEU A 101 5.67 -1.07 -10.28
N VAL A 102 6.15 0.13 -10.61
CA VAL A 102 7.33 0.34 -11.45
C VAL A 102 8.33 1.16 -10.64
N ALA A 103 9.34 0.49 -10.07
CA ALA A 103 10.38 1.14 -9.28
C ALA A 103 11.66 1.28 -10.09
N SER A 104 12.31 2.44 -10.01
CA SER A 104 13.56 2.72 -10.72
C SER A 104 14.48 3.59 -9.89
N GLY A 105 15.79 3.43 -10.07
CA GLY A 105 16.80 4.24 -9.37
C GLY A 105 18.09 3.47 -9.18
N LYS A 106 18.84 3.79 -8.12
CA LYS A 106 20.08 3.10 -7.77
C LYS A 106 19.82 2.07 -6.66
N ALA A 107 20.77 1.15 -6.46
CA ALA A 107 20.63 0.10 -5.45
C ALA A 107 20.36 0.61 -4.03
N ASP A 108 20.99 1.72 -3.67
CA ASP A 108 20.84 2.40 -2.38
C ASP A 108 19.47 3.09 -2.23
N SER A 109 18.84 3.46 -3.34
CA SER A 109 17.51 4.06 -3.36
C SER A 109 16.89 3.99 -4.77
N PHE A 110 15.95 3.07 -4.96
CA PHE A 110 15.10 3.01 -6.14
C PHE A 110 13.64 3.16 -5.71
N SER A 111 12.88 3.98 -6.45
CA SER A 111 11.54 4.40 -6.05
C SER A 111 10.55 4.25 -7.19
N GLY A 112 9.29 4.07 -6.84
CA GLY A 112 8.23 3.87 -7.82
C GLY A 112 6.87 4.30 -7.29
N GLU A 113 5.94 4.45 -8.22
CA GLU A 113 4.52 4.60 -7.92
C GLU A 113 3.82 3.26 -8.14
N PHE A 114 2.74 3.04 -7.41
CA PHE A 114 1.92 1.83 -7.49
C PHE A 114 0.44 2.16 -7.30
N LEU A 115 -0.42 1.29 -7.81
CA LEU A 115 -1.86 1.40 -7.69
C LEU A 115 -2.32 1.03 -6.27
N VAL A 116 -3.20 1.84 -5.69
CA VAL A 116 -3.91 1.51 -4.45
C VAL A 116 -5.38 1.34 -4.81
N PRO A 117 -5.86 0.09 -5.02
CA PRO A 117 -7.28 -0.17 -5.22
C PRO A 117 -8.11 0.29 -4.03
N SER A 118 -9.40 0.53 -4.25
CA SER A 118 -10.35 0.69 -3.15
C SER A 118 -10.26 -0.50 -2.20
N TYR A 119 -10.17 -0.23 -0.90
CA TYR A 119 -10.13 -1.26 0.15
C TYR A 119 -11.35 -2.19 0.13
N ARG A 120 -12.49 -1.67 -0.34
CA ARG A 120 -13.72 -2.42 -0.59
C ARG A 120 -13.94 -2.59 -2.09
N GLY A 121 -14.26 -3.80 -2.53
CA GLY A 121 -14.66 -4.07 -3.91
C GLY A 121 -16.01 -3.46 -4.26
N SER A 122 -16.32 -3.37 -5.56
CA SER A 122 -17.54 -2.71 -6.06
C SER A 122 -18.84 -3.37 -5.61
N SER A 123 -18.81 -4.66 -5.32
CA SER A 123 -19.96 -5.43 -4.83
C SER A 123 -20.08 -5.42 -3.30
N PHE A 124 -19.23 -4.70 -2.57
CA PHE A 124 -19.36 -4.56 -1.13
C PHE A 124 -20.66 -3.82 -0.79
N LEU A 125 -21.41 -4.38 0.16
CA LEU A 125 -22.64 -3.79 0.66
C LEU A 125 -22.39 -3.17 2.04
N ASP A 126 -22.74 -1.90 2.18
CA ASP A 126 -22.78 -1.26 3.47
C ASP A 126 -23.94 -1.81 4.33
N PRO A 127 -24.02 -1.47 5.64
CA PRO A 127 -25.07 -1.99 6.52
C PRO A 127 -26.51 -1.62 6.11
N LYS A 128 -26.70 -0.68 5.18
CA LYS A 128 -28.01 -0.32 4.61
C LYS A 128 -28.27 -1.03 3.27
N GLY A 129 -27.40 -1.97 2.89
CA GLY A 129 -27.48 -2.70 1.63
C GLY A 129 -27.11 -1.85 0.42
N ARG A 130 -26.42 -0.71 0.60
CA ARG A 130 -25.96 0.13 -0.50
C ARG A 130 -24.59 -0.31 -1.00
N GLY A 131 -24.36 -0.28 -2.29
CA GLY A 131 -23.10 -0.69 -2.91
C GLY A 131 -22.85 0.02 -4.24
N GLY A 132 -21.71 -0.26 -4.87
CA GLY A 132 -21.34 0.38 -6.13
C GLY A 132 -21.94 -0.31 -7.35
N SER A 133 -21.68 -1.62 -7.50
CA SER A 133 -22.17 -2.42 -8.63
C SER A 133 -23.41 -3.25 -8.30
N THR A 134 -23.74 -3.40 -7.02
CA THR A 134 -24.90 -4.12 -6.52
C THR A 134 -25.40 -3.46 -5.23
N GLY A 135 -26.64 -3.75 -4.84
CA GLY A 135 -27.30 -3.12 -3.70
C GLY A 135 -28.15 -1.91 -4.09
N TYR A 136 -28.65 -1.21 -3.07
CA TYR A 136 -29.43 0.01 -3.22
C TYR A 136 -28.52 1.21 -3.53
N ASP A 137 -29.06 2.20 -4.22
CA ASP A 137 -28.42 3.48 -4.51
C ASP A 137 -28.80 4.58 -3.51
N ASN A 138 -29.74 4.31 -2.60
CA ASN A 138 -30.19 5.25 -1.57
C ASN A 138 -30.44 4.59 -0.20
N ALA A 139 -30.74 5.41 0.81
CA ALA A 139 -31.07 4.92 2.15
C ALA A 139 -32.57 4.55 2.25
N VAL A 140 -32.95 3.39 1.70
CA VAL A 140 -34.34 2.89 1.60
C VAL A 140 -35.13 2.84 2.92
N ALA A 141 -34.44 2.84 4.06
CA ALA A 141 -35.08 2.86 5.39
C ALA A 141 -35.67 4.24 5.76
N LEU A 142 -35.42 5.30 4.99
CA LEU A 142 -35.89 6.68 5.23
C LEU A 142 -36.73 7.21 4.05
N PRO A 143 -37.91 6.63 3.77
CA PRO A 143 -38.68 6.99 2.57
C PRO A 143 -39.44 8.33 2.70
N ALA A 144 -39.77 8.76 3.92
CA ALA A 144 -40.60 9.94 4.14
C ALA A 144 -39.88 11.22 3.68
N GLY A 145 -40.54 12.00 2.82
CA GLY A 145 -40.02 13.29 2.34
C GLY A 145 -38.79 13.20 1.45
N GLY A 146 -38.43 12.02 0.93
CA GLY A 146 -37.20 11.83 0.13
C GLY A 146 -35.92 11.86 0.96
N ARG A 147 -36.01 11.69 2.28
CA ARG A 147 -34.87 11.82 3.19
C ARG A 147 -33.70 10.87 2.86
N GLY A 148 -34.00 9.70 2.30
CA GLY A 148 -32.98 8.76 1.85
C GLY A 148 -32.17 9.22 0.63
N ASP A 149 -32.66 10.23 -0.09
CA ASP A 149 -32.10 10.79 -1.33
C ASP A 149 -31.53 12.21 -1.15
N GLU A 150 -31.47 12.71 0.09
CA GLU A 150 -30.98 14.06 0.41
C GLU A 150 -29.51 14.25 0.02
N GLU A 151 -29.15 15.50 -0.33
CA GLU A 151 -27.81 15.88 -0.77
C GLU A 151 -26.72 15.54 0.25
N GLU A 152 -27.05 15.56 1.55
CA GLU A 152 -26.13 15.21 2.64
C GLU A 152 -25.70 13.74 2.60
N LEU A 153 -26.51 12.85 2.00
CA LEU A 153 -26.23 11.41 1.90
C LEU A 153 -25.58 11.01 0.58
N VAL A 154 -25.34 11.95 -0.34
CA VAL A 154 -24.84 11.65 -1.69
C VAL A 154 -23.54 10.85 -1.65
N LYS A 155 -22.63 11.15 -0.72
CA LYS A 155 -21.35 10.43 -0.59
C LYS A 155 -21.53 9.00 -0.10
N GLU A 156 -22.47 8.77 0.81
CA GLU A 156 -22.76 7.45 1.34
C GLU A 156 -23.68 6.63 0.42
N ASN A 157 -24.48 7.29 -0.41
CA ASN A 157 -25.39 6.68 -1.38
C ASN A 157 -24.63 6.26 -2.65
N ASN A 158 -23.92 7.20 -3.26
CA ASN A 158 -23.16 6.98 -4.50
C ASN A 158 -21.76 6.46 -4.17
N LYS A 159 -21.66 5.14 -4.00
CA LYS A 159 -20.40 4.46 -3.70
C LYS A 159 -19.40 4.61 -4.84
N SER A 160 -18.17 4.98 -4.51
CA SER A 160 -17.05 5.09 -5.44
C SER A 160 -15.96 4.07 -5.10
N THR A 161 -15.54 3.30 -6.10
CA THR A 161 -14.44 2.34 -6.00
C THR A 161 -13.19 2.84 -6.70
N ALA A 162 -13.07 4.16 -6.86
CA ALA A 162 -11.91 4.78 -7.50
C ALA A 162 -10.62 4.35 -6.79
N SER A 163 -9.64 3.93 -7.56
CA SER A 163 -8.30 3.67 -7.08
C SER A 163 -7.55 4.97 -6.83
N SER A 164 -6.47 4.88 -6.06
CA SER A 164 -5.50 5.96 -5.86
C SER A 164 -4.09 5.48 -6.18
N THR A 165 -3.10 6.31 -5.89
CA THR A 165 -1.68 6.03 -6.15
C THR A 165 -0.90 6.12 -4.85
N GLY A 166 -0.02 5.14 -4.62
CA GLY A 166 0.97 5.15 -3.56
C GLY A 166 2.38 5.32 -4.12
N LYS A 167 3.34 5.60 -3.25
CA LYS A 167 4.77 5.68 -3.59
C LYS A 167 5.58 4.84 -2.63
N ILE A 168 6.58 4.13 -3.14
CA ILE A 168 7.50 3.34 -2.34
C ILE A 168 8.93 3.64 -2.74
N THR A 169 9.81 3.67 -1.76
CA THR A 169 11.26 3.68 -1.91
C THR A 169 11.82 2.40 -1.31
N LEU A 170 12.67 1.74 -2.07
CA LEU A 170 13.34 0.50 -1.74
C LEU A 170 14.86 0.77 -1.73
N SER A 171 15.54 0.21 -0.74
CA SER A 171 17.00 0.30 -0.61
C SER A 171 17.57 -1.09 -0.38
N VAL A 172 18.47 -1.53 -1.25
CA VAL A 172 19.23 -2.77 -1.05
C VAL A 172 20.23 -2.53 0.08
N THR A 173 20.29 -3.47 1.02
CA THR A 173 21.23 -3.41 2.15
C THR A 173 22.30 -4.49 2.04
N LYS A 174 21.94 -5.67 1.54
CA LYS A 174 22.85 -6.80 1.39
C LYS A 174 22.38 -7.70 0.25
N SER A 175 23.34 -8.39 -0.33
CA SER A 175 23.13 -9.38 -1.37
C SER A 175 23.96 -10.63 -1.09
N LYS A 176 23.60 -11.73 -1.75
CA LYS A 176 24.36 -12.97 -1.81
C LYS A 176 24.39 -13.44 -3.27
N PRO A 177 25.41 -13.03 -4.05
CA PRO A 177 25.46 -13.29 -5.48
C PRO A 177 25.40 -14.78 -5.85
N GLU A 178 25.89 -15.68 -4.99
CA GLU A 178 25.90 -17.13 -5.27
C GLU A 178 24.49 -17.74 -5.34
N THR A 179 23.50 -17.12 -4.68
CA THR A 179 22.11 -17.59 -4.63
C THR A 179 21.12 -16.60 -5.27
N GLY A 180 21.61 -15.44 -5.73
CA GLY A 180 20.76 -14.35 -6.26
C GLY A 180 19.94 -13.64 -5.19
N GLU A 181 20.17 -13.92 -3.89
CA GLU A 181 19.36 -13.38 -2.80
C GLU A 181 19.74 -11.92 -2.52
N ILE A 182 18.74 -11.06 -2.36
CA ILE A 182 18.91 -9.65 -1.99
C ILE A 182 17.94 -9.31 -0.85
N ILE A 183 18.41 -8.49 0.08
CA ILE A 183 17.59 -7.96 1.18
C ILE A 183 17.75 -6.45 1.27
N GLY A 184 16.73 -5.81 1.84
CA GLY A 184 16.72 -4.38 1.96
C GLY A 184 15.72 -3.84 2.96
N VAL A 185 15.62 -2.52 2.98
CA VAL A 185 14.61 -1.77 3.71
C VAL A 185 13.72 -1.02 2.74
N PHE A 186 12.50 -0.72 3.17
CA PHE A 186 11.56 0.05 2.38
C PHE A 186 10.81 1.08 3.22
N GLU A 187 10.42 2.17 2.56
CA GLU A 187 9.44 3.12 3.05
C GLU A 187 8.38 3.33 1.96
N SER A 188 7.12 3.10 2.31
CA SER A 188 5.96 3.30 1.44
C SER A 188 5.03 4.34 2.05
N VAL A 189 4.46 5.20 1.22
CA VAL A 189 3.38 6.13 1.59
C VAL A 189 2.22 5.92 0.64
N GLN A 190 1.06 5.62 1.22
CA GLN A 190 -0.17 5.36 0.46
C GLN A 190 -1.42 5.81 1.23
N PRO A 191 -2.53 6.09 0.53
CA PRO A 191 -3.79 6.41 1.16
C PRO A 191 -4.43 5.22 1.89
N SER A 192 -5.24 5.53 2.89
CA SER A 192 -6.10 4.59 3.60
C SER A 192 -7.42 4.32 2.87
N ASP A 193 -8.27 3.47 3.46
CA ASP A 193 -9.67 3.29 3.04
C ASP A 193 -10.43 4.62 3.00
N THR A 194 -11.34 4.73 2.04
CA THR A 194 -12.25 5.87 1.83
C THR A 194 -13.69 5.53 2.16
N ASP A 195 -13.98 4.30 2.64
CA ASP A 195 -15.35 3.82 2.86
C ASP A 195 -16.20 3.96 1.58
N LEU A 196 -15.63 3.47 0.46
CA LEU A 196 -16.20 3.61 -0.88
C LEU A 196 -16.49 5.07 -1.27
N GLY A 197 -15.55 5.98 -0.98
CA GLY A 197 -15.64 7.41 -1.33
C GLY A 197 -16.38 8.29 -0.31
N ALA A 198 -16.92 7.72 0.78
CA ALA A 198 -17.61 8.49 1.80
C ALA A 198 -16.67 9.32 2.70
N LYS A 199 -15.43 8.86 2.89
CA LYS A 199 -14.43 9.46 3.78
C LYS A 199 -13.19 9.91 3.02
N THR A 200 -12.56 10.97 3.52
CA THR A 200 -11.23 11.39 3.07
C THR A 200 -10.20 10.37 3.54
N PRO A 201 -9.35 9.81 2.65
CA PRO A 201 -8.30 8.89 3.06
C PRO A 201 -7.22 9.62 3.86
N LYS A 202 -6.63 8.93 4.83
CA LYS A 202 -5.42 9.40 5.54
C LYS A 202 -4.17 8.88 4.84
N ASP A 203 -3.07 9.59 4.97
CA ASP A 203 -1.77 9.09 4.53
C ASP A 203 -1.25 8.05 5.53
N VAL A 204 -0.92 6.86 5.04
CA VAL A 204 -0.30 5.79 5.81
C VAL A 204 1.14 5.63 5.35
N LYS A 205 2.08 5.76 6.29
CA LYS A 205 3.49 5.45 6.06
C LYS A 205 3.78 4.06 6.63
N ILE A 206 4.26 3.19 5.76
CA ILE A 206 4.66 1.82 6.07
C ILE A 206 6.17 1.73 5.91
N GLN A 207 6.86 1.28 6.94
CA GLN A 207 8.30 1.02 6.89
C GLN A 207 8.54 -0.45 7.21
N GLY A 208 9.56 -1.04 6.61
CA GLY A 208 9.86 -2.45 6.84
C GLY A 208 11.12 -2.92 6.15
N ILE A 209 11.25 -4.24 6.13
CA ILE A 209 12.31 -4.95 5.42
C ILE A 209 11.72 -5.68 4.23
N TRP A 210 12.55 -5.94 3.24
CA TRP A 210 12.14 -6.74 2.09
C TRP A 210 13.25 -7.71 1.70
N TYR A 211 12.84 -8.75 0.99
CA TYR A 211 13.71 -9.76 0.42
C TYR A 211 13.27 -10.06 -1.01
N ALA A 212 14.20 -10.47 -1.86
CA ALA A 212 13.91 -11.08 -3.14
C ALA A 212 15.00 -12.08 -3.52
N GLN A 213 14.67 -13.00 -4.42
CA GLN A 213 15.62 -13.85 -5.11
C GLN A 213 15.63 -13.48 -6.60
N LEU A 214 16.80 -13.19 -7.16
CA LEU A 214 16.96 -12.85 -8.56
C LEU A 214 17.43 -14.07 -9.35
N ASP A 215 16.62 -14.46 -10.34
CA ASP A 215 16.95 -15.51 -11.30
C ASP A 215 17.17 -14.88 -12.68
N GLN A 216 18.22 -15.30 -13.38
CA GLN A 216 18.54 -14.81 -14.72
C GLN A 216 17.79 -15.58 -15.82
#